data_AF-A0A1E3PNC7-F1
#
_entry.id   AF-A0A1E3PNC7-F1
#
_cell.length_a   1.000
_cell.length_b   1.000
_cell.length_c   1.000
_cell.angle_alpha   90.00
_cell.angle_beta   90.00
_cell.angle_gamma   90.00
#
_symmetry.space_group_name_H-M   'P 1'
#
loop_
_entity.id
_entity.type
_entity.pdbx_description
1 polymer ?
#
loop_
_entity_poly.entity_id
_entity_poly.type
_entity_poly.pdbx_seq_one_letter_code
_entity_poly.pdbx_strand_id
1 'polypeptide(L)'
;MSAEHMEIDVPATGVVGTEVSAAGLDQTHTILEAHNSQAIIDSPGVEATNQDETSIETITHNGEINPMIGEENVQKLEPLSNEMDTSVPQDIKIDLRSTSEPFYLRYYSGYKGRFGHEFLEFDIKVLDDGSSAALRYANNSNYRNDDLIRKEVAVGALVVRQLKQMIAESEILREDDSRWPEKNKDGKQELEIRAGKYHISFETSKLGSLNDVQNSNDPEGLRVFYYLIQDLKALVFSLISLHFKIKPI
;
A
#
# COMPACT_ATOMS: atom_id res chain seq x y z
N MET A 1 11.09 83.45 24.29
CA MET A 1 10.75 82.85 25.59
C MET A 1 11.39 81.47 25.63
N SER A 2 12.37 81.30 26.54
CA SER A 2 12.96 80.07 27.14
C SER A 2 13.35 78.89 26.23
N ALA A 3 14.62 78.44 26.11
CA ALA A 3 15.54 77.87 27.12
C ALA A 3 14.96 76.58 27.74
N GLU A 4 15.65 75.46 27.97
CA GLU A 4 17.04 75.01 27.82
C GLU A 4 17.07 73.47 27.99
N HIS A 5 18.21 72.84 27.72
CA HIS A 5 18.54 71.42 27.88
C HIS A 5 18.44 70.90 29.34
N MET A 6 18.23 69.58 29.51
CA MET A 6 18.92 68.80 30.56
C MET A 6 18.84 67.28 30.29
N GLU A 7 20.01 66.62 30.18
CA GLU A 7 20.19 65.18 30.44
C GLU A 7 20.28 64.94 31.96
N ILE A 8 20.10 63.68 32.41
CA ILE A 8 21.04 62.89 33.26
C ILE A 8 20.34 61.65 33.89
N ASP A 9 21.12 60.55 33.93
CA ASP A 9 21.21 59.39 34.85
C ASP A 9 20.36 58.11 34.77
N VAL A 10 21.14 57.01 34.87
CA VAL A 10 20.82 55.61 35.20
C VAL A 10 21.19 55.37 36.68
N PRO A 11 20.58 54.44 37.44
CA PRO A 11 21.32 53.19 37.72
C PRO A 11 20.44 51.93 37.94
N ALA A 12 21.14 50.79 38.10
CA ALA A 12 20.66 49.41 38.13
C ALA A 12 20.29 48.83 39.52
N THR A 13 19.88 47.55 39.51
CA THR A 13 19.95 46.48 40.55
C THR A 13 18.64 46.01 41.19
N GLY A 14 18.49 44.68 41.34
CA GLY A 14 17.46 44.04 42.17
C GLY A 14 17.15 42.57 41.85
N VAL A 15 17.89 41.65 42.48
CA VAL A 15 17.73 40.18 42.49
C VAL A 15 16.65 39.77 43.50
N VAL A 16 15.77 38.78 43.22
CA VAL A 16 15.29 37.74 44.18
C VAL A 16 14.74 36.54 43.42
N GLY A 17 15.22 35.33 43.74
CA GLY A 17 14.64 34.06 43.29
C GLY A 17 13.70 33.44 44.33
N THR A 18 12.91 32.44 43.92
CA THR A 18 12.44 31.37 44.82
C THR A 18 11.97 30.16 44.00
N GLU A 19 12.58 29.00 44.28
CA GLU A 19 12.05 27.65 44.11
C GLU A 19 10.72 27.52 44.92
N VAL A 20 9.82 26.55 44.84
CA VAL A 20 9.74 25.14 44.42
C VAL A 20 8.22 24.85 44.32
N SER A 21 7.77 23.86 43.55
CA SER A 21 7.03 22.70 44.10
C SER A 21 6.48 21.79 43.00
N ALA A 22 6.65 20.50 43.24
CA ALA A 22 6.24 19.37 42.43
C ALA A 22 4.76 19.01 42.63
N ALA A 23 4.12 18.44 41.59
CA ALA A 23 3.14 17.35 41.71
C ALA A 23 2.64 16.96 40.29
N GLY A 24 2.49 15.65 40.05
CA GLY A 24 1.64 15.14 38.96
C GLY A 24 2.28 14.12 38.03
N LEU A 25 2.78 13.01 38.59
CA LEU A 25 2.84 11.74 37.87
C LEU A 25 1.40 11.30 37.60
N ASP A 26 1.00 11.17 36.33
CA ASP A 26 -0.16 10.36 35.97
C ASP A 26 0.24 9.34 34.89
N GLN A 27 0.27 8.09 35.33
CA GLN A 27 0.32 6.90 34.50
C GLN A 27 -1.12 6.45 34.29
N THR A 28 -1.68 6.59 33.09
CA THR A 28 -2.85 5.80 32.69
C THR A 28 -2.79 5.37 31.22
N HIS A 29 -2.47 4.09 31.06
CA HIS A 29 -3.04 3.12 30.14
C HIS A 29 -3.15 3.42 28.62
N THR A 30 -2.19 2.82 27.91
CA THR A 30 -2.32 2.20 26.59
C THR A 30 -3.51 1.23 26.54
N ILE A 31 -4.38 1.35 25.53
CA ILE A 31 -5.20 0.24 25.02
C ILE A 31 -4.91 0.14 23.50
N LEU A 32 -4.14 -0.89 23.15
CA LEU A 32 -4.01 -1.43 21.80
C LEU A 32 -5.03 -2.56 21.70
N GLU A 33 -6.00 -2.42 20.79
CA GLU A 33 -6.87 -3.53 20.40
C GLU A 33 -6.09 -4.43 19.44
N ALA A 34 -5.73 -5.61 19.94
CA ALA A 34 -5.29 -6.74 19.13
C ALA A 34 -6.19 -7.94 19.49
N HIS A 35 -7.15 -8.24 18.63
CA HIS A 35 -7.82 -9.54 18.61
C HIS A 35 -7.59 -10.15 17.23
N ASN A 36 -6.68 -11.12 17.15
CA ASN A 36 -6.71 -12.12 16.10
C ASN A 36 -6.62 -13.49 16.76
N SER A 37 -7.61 -14.31 16.47
CA SER A 37 -7.87 -15.60 17.10
C SER A 37 -6.93 -16.67 16.56
N GLN A 38 -6.30 -17.39 17.49
CA GLN A 38 -5.55 -18.61 17.23
C GLN A 38 -6.54 -19.79 17.06
N ALA A 39 -6.55 -20.44 15.90
CA ALA A 39 -7.12 -21.78 15.74
C ALA A 39 -6.01 -22.71 15.24
N ILE A 40 -5.48 -23.52 16.14
CA ILE A 40 -4.57 -24.63 15.85
C ILE A 40 -5.40 -25.92 15.94
N ILE A 41 -5.56 -26.54 14.78
CA ILE A 41 -5.64 -27.98 14.47
C ILE A 41 -5.24 -28.92 15.61
N ASP A 42 -6.14 -29.85 15.95
CA ASP A 42 -5.76 -31.20 16.39
C ASP A 42 -6.84 -32.22 16.00
N SER A 43 -6.42 -33.27 15.28
CA SER A 43 -7.13 -34.55 15.13
C SER A 43 -6.28 -35.61 15.85
N PRO A 44 -6.88 -36.60 16.53
CA PRO A 44 -6.93 -37.92 15.89
C PRO A 44 -8.12 -38.80 16.34
N GLY A 45 -8.41 -39.86 15.59
CA GLY A 45 -9.21 -40.98 16.10
C GLY A 45 -9.93 -41.81 15.04
N VAL A 46 -9.32 -42.93 14.67
CA VAL A 46 -9.84 -44.01 13.81
C VAL A 46 -10.99 -44.74 14.52
N GLU A 47 -12.08 -45.05 13.81
CA GLU A 47 -12.88 -46.25 14.13
C GLU A 47 -13.56 -46.80 12.87
N ALA A 48 -13.35 -48.10 12.65
CA ALA A 48 -13.87 -48.88 11.55
C ALA A 48 -15.20 -49.53 11.95
N THR A 49 -16.17 -49.59 11.04
CA THR A 49 -17.21 -50.64 11.05
C THR A 49 -17.59 -51.03 9.62
N ASN A 50 -17.61 -52.35 9.41
CA ASN A 50 -17.99 -53.07 8.20
C ASN A 50 -19.52 -53.22 8.08
N GLN A 51 -19.96 -53.71 6.91
CA GLN A 51 -21.28 -54.24 6.47
C GLN A 51 -21.89 -53.34 5.37
N ASP A 52 -22.34 -53.80 4.19
CA ASP A 52 -22.78 -55.12 3.74
C ASP A 52 -22.70 -55.26 2.20
N GLU A 53 -22.69 -56.50 1.72
CA GLU A 53 -22.66 -56.97 0.33
C GLU A 53 -23.99 -56.82 -0.45
N THR A 54 -23.97 -57.25 -1.73
CA THR A 54 -25.05 -57.63 -2.69
C THR A 54 -25.34 -56.59 -3.80
N SER A 55 -25.46 -56.87 -5.10
CA SER A 55 -25.38 -58.08 -5.95
C SER A 55 -25.18 -57.66 -7.43
N ILE A 56 -24.66 -58.58 -8.23
CA ILE A 56 -24.45 -58.50 -9.69
C ILE A 56 -25.74 -58.88 -10.43
N GLU A 57 -26.09 -58.20 -11.54
CA GLU A 57 -26.75 -58.84 -12.67
C GLU A 57 -26.26 -58.28 -14.02
N THR A 58 -25.99 -59.20 -14.95
CA THR A 58 -25.57 -58.99 -16.34
C THR A 58 -26.70 -59.48 -17.25
N ILE A 59 -27.07 -58.73 -18.29
CA ILE A 59 -27.90 -59.24 -19.38
C ILE A 59 -27.24 -58.93 -20.72
N THR A 60 -27.03 -59.99 -21.50
CA THR A 60 -26.54 -60.01 -22.88
C THR A 60 -27.70 -60.33 -23.83
N HIS A 61 -27.73 -59.76 -25.03
CA HIS A 61 -28.36 -60.40 -26.19
C HIS A 61 -27.73 -59.96 -27.53
N ASN A 62 -27.65 -60.94 -28.45
CA ASN A 62 -26.81 -61.01 -29.65
C ASN A 62 -27.60 -60.78 -30.96
N GLY A 63 -26.84 -60.51 -32.05
CA GLY A 63 -27.11 -60.87 -33.47
C GLY A 63 -27.60 -59.74 -34.40
N GLU A 64 -27.26 -59.60 -35.69
CA GLU A 64 -26.32 -60.25 -36.64
C GLU A 64 -26.34 -59.46 -38.00
N ILE A 65 -25.16 -59.24 -38.64
CA ILE A 65 -24.73 -59.03 -40.08
C ILE A 65 -25.63 -58.37 -41.19
N ASN A 66 -25.29 -57.22 -41.85
CA ASN A 66 -24.38 -56.85 -43.01
C ASN A 66 -25.09 -56.81 -44.42
N PRO A 67 -24.69 -56.15 -45.57
CA PRO A 67 -23.65 -55.14 -45.90
C PRO A 67 -24.02 -54.01 -46.97
N MET A 68 -23.07 -53.09 -47.29
CA MET A 68 -22.92 -52.17 -48.47
C MET A 68 -24.02 -51.09 -48.73
N ILE A 69 -23.80 -49.83 -49.14
CA ILE A 69 -22.92 -49.17 -50.14
C ILE A 69 -22.87 -47.65 -49.80
N GLY A 70 -21.77 -46.93 -50.07
CA GLY A 70 -21.80 -45.47 -50.26
C GLY A 70 -20.50 -44.74 -49.90
N GLU A 71 -19.71 -44.40 -50.91
CA GLU A 71 -18.46 -43.63 -50.82
C GLU A 71 -18.70 -42.12 -50.56
N GLU A 72 -17.62 -41.44 -50.13
CA GLU A 72 -17.32 -39.99 -50.21
C GLU A 72 -18.02 -38.99 -49.25
N ASN A 73 -17.29 -38.57 -48.20
CA ASN A 73 -16.68 -37.24 -48.14
C ASN A 73 -15.95 -37.05 -46.79
N VAL A 74 -14.62 -37.09 -46.80
CA VAL A 74 -13.81 -36.63 -45.66
C VAL A 74 -13.74 -35.11 -45.75
N GLN A 75 -14.68 -34.41 -45.12
CA GLN A 75 -14.48 -33.01 -44.78
C GLN A 75 -13.46 -32.95 -43.64
N LYS A 76 -12.27 -32.47 -43.99
CA LYS A 76 -11.20 -32.10 -43.08
C LYS A 76 -11.73 -31.06 -42.09
N LEU A 77 -12.02 -31.50 -40.86
CA LEU A 77 -12.32 -30.60 -39.75
C LEU A 77 -11.03 -29.84 -39.40
N GLU A 78 -10.97 -28.57 -39.81
CA GLU A 78 -10.00 -27.61 -39.28
C GLU A 78 -10.36 -27.38 -37.79
N PRO A 79 -9.42 -27.51 -36.84
CA PRO A 79 -9.73 -27.24 -35.45
C PRO A 79 -10.02 -25.75 -35.29
N LEU A 80 -11.18 -25.40 -34.73
CA LEU A 80 -11.46 -24.04 -34.30
C LEU A 80 -10.37 -23.61 -33.33
N SER A 81 -9.48 -22.72 -33.77
CA SER A 81 -8.62 -21.96 -32.88
C SER A 81 -9.51 -21.12 -31.99
N ASN A 82 -9.65 -21.52 -30.73
CA ASN A 82 -9.98 -20.60 -29.66
C ASN A 82 -8.87 -19.54 -29.65
N GLU A 83 -9.08 -18.45 -30.40
CA GLU A 83 -8.34 -17.23 -30.17
C GLU A 83 -8.85 -16.66 -28.84
N MET A 84 -8.27 -17.18 -27.74
CA MET A 84 -8.23 -16.42 -26.51
C MET A 84 -7.47 -15.14 -26.83
N ASP A 85 -8.18 -14.02 -26.75
CA ASP A 85 -7.60 -12.68 -26.75
C ASP A 85 -6.37 -12.64 -25.83
N THR A 86 -5.17 -12.56 -26.42
CA THR A 86 -3.88 -12.56 -25.72
C THR A 86 -3.53 -11.17 -25.19
N SER A 87 -4.50 -10.35 -24.82
CA SER A 87 -4.29 -8.96 -24.39
C SER A 87 -3.78 -8.82 -22.95
N VAL A 88 -3.63 -9.91 -22.18
CA VAL A 88 -2.96 -9.87 -20.87
C VAL A 88 -1.44 -9.90 -21.07
N PRO A 89 -0.69 -8.82 -20.76
CA PRO A 89 0.76 -8.87 -20.84
C PRO A 89 1.30 -9.89 -19.83
N GLN A 90 1.86 -10.97 -20.35
CA GLN A 90 2.57 -11.94 -19.56
C GLN A 90 3.81 -11.26 -18.95
N ASP A 91 3.87 -11.31 -17.62
CA ASP A 91 4.91 -10.81 -16.71
C ASP A 91 5.30 -9.32 -16.86
N ILE A 92 4.74 -8.47 -15.99
CA ILE A 92 5.32 -7.15 -15.71
C ILE A 92 6.69 -7.37 -15.06
N LYS A 93 7.75 -7.37 -15.88
CA LYS A 93 9.13 -7.51 -15.43
C LYS A 93 9.72 -6.14 -15.12
N ILE A 94 9.77 -5.80 -13.83
CA ILE A 94 10.59 -4.68 -13.34
C ILE A 94 12.02 -5.20 -13.18
N ASP A 95 13.00 -4.58 -13.83
CA ASP A 95 14.39 -4.90 -13.57
C ASP A 95 14.83 -4.29 -12.22
N LEU A 96 14.95 -5.16 -11.23
CA LEU A 96 15.36 -4.82 -9.86
C LEU A 96 16.81 -4.31 -9.78
N ARG A 97 17.65 -4.64 -10.77
CA ARG A 97 19.07 -4.26 -10.82
C ARG A 97 19.36 -3.16 -11.82
N SER A 98 18.45 -2.91 -12.76
CA SER A 98 18.60 -1.81 -13.71
C SER A 98 18.71 -0.50 -12.97
N THR A 99 19.81 0.20 -13.22
CA THR A 99 20.07 1.54 -12.70
C THR A 99 19.78 2.60 -13.79
N SER A 100 19.74 2.19 -15.07
CA SER A 100 19.47 3.05 -16.22
C SER A 100 17.98 3.33 -16.46
N GLU A 101 17.09 2.50 -15.93
CA GLU A 101 15.65 2.69 -16.08
C GLU A 101 15.11 3.76 -15.11
N PRO A 102 14.26 4.69 -15.60
CA PRO A 102 13.67 5.71 -14.75
C PRO A 102 12.80 5.07 -13.67
N PHE A 103 12.97 5.50 -12.43
CA PHE A 103 12.16 5.08 -11.30
C PHE A 103 11.68 6.31 -10.51
N TYR A 104 10.36 6.36 -10.28
CA TYR A 104 9.69 7.36 -9.49
C TYR A 104 8.53 6.74 -8.75
N LEU A 105 8.36 7.12 -7.49
CA LEU A 105 7.19 6.78 -6.67
C LEU A 105 6.75 8.02 -5.92
N ARG A 106 5.45 8.31 -5.91
CA ARG A 106 4.83 9.32 -5.05
C ARG A 106 3.59 8.75 -4.41
N TYR A 107 3.44 8.98 -3.12
CA TYR A 107 2.21 8.74 -2.40
C TYR A 107 1.74 10.01 -1.72
N TYR A 108 0.45 10.26 -1.81
CA TYR A 108 -0.23 11.34 -1.12
C TYR A 108 -1.47 10.80 -0.41
N SER A 109 -1.75 11.30 0.79
CA SER A 109 -3.02 11.10 1.48
C SER A 109 -3.37 12.35 2.23
N GLY A 110 -4.51 12.95 1.92
CA GLY A 110 -4.89 14.21 2.55
C GLY A 110 -6.37 14.53 2.43
N TYR A 111 -6.81 15.45 3.29
CA TYR A 111 -8.17 15.94 3.32
C TYR A 111 -8.19 17.40 3.77
N LYS A 112 -9.18 18.16 3.28
CA LYS A 112 -9.36 19.56 3.64
C LYS A 112 -10.58 19.69 4.55
N GLY A 113 -10.31 19.82 5.85
CA GLY A 113 -11.33 19.98 6.87
C GLY A 113 -11.56 21.45 7.26
N ARG A 114 -12.37 21.65 8.29
CA ARG A 114 -12.65 22.98 8.88
C ARG A 114 -11.39 23.66 9.41
N PHE A 115 -10.44 22.88 9.90
CA PHE A 115 -9.21 23.36 10.55
C PHE A 115 -8.02 23.47 9.60
N GLY A 116 -8.27 23.40 8.29
CA GLY A 116 -7.23 23.50 7.27
C GLY A 116 -7.00 22.19 6.54
N HIS A 117 -5.83 22.10 5.93
CA HIS A 117 -5.45 20.97 5.08
C HIS A 117 -4.50 20.06 5.85
N GLU A 118 -4.92 18.83 6.11
CA GLU A 118 -4.05 17.80 6.68
C GLU A 118 -3.65 16.81 5.59
N PHE A 119 -2.36 16.47 5.56
CA PHE A 119 -1.84 15.54 4.56
C PHE A 119 -0.55 14.88 5.00
N LEU A 120 -0.32 13.71 4.43
CA LEU A 120 0.94 13.00 4.39
C LEU A 120 1.33 12.83 2.93
N GLU A 121 2.55 13.21 2.59
CA GLU A 121 3.10 13.02 1.24
C GLU A 121 4.55 12.56 1.33
N PHE A 122 4.92 11.63 0.46
CA PHE A 122 6.31 11.32 0.21
C PHE A 122 6.52 10.97 -1.25
N ASP A 123 7.70 11.31 -1.77
CA ASP A 123 8.14 10.89 -3.09
C ASP A 123 9.60 10.44 -3.09
N ILE A 124 9.89 9.49 -3.97
CA ILE A 124 11.20 8.88 -4.14
C ILE A 124 11.54 8.96 -5.61
N LYS A 125 12.58 9.71 -5.93
CA LYS A 125 13.07 9.89 -7.29
C LYS A 125 14.51 9.40 -7.38
N VAL A 126 14.75 8.43 -8.25
CA VAL A 126 16.11 7.96 -8.53
C VAL A 126 16.95 9.11 -9.12
N LEU A 127 18.18 9.22 -8.60
CA LEU A 127 19.23 10.15 -9.00
C LEU A 127 20.42 9.37 -9.57
N ASP A 128 21.40 10.10 -10.12
CA ASP A 128 22.77 9.62 -10.43
C ASP A 128 22.82 8.19 -10.92
N ASP A 129 22.42 7.97 -12.17
CA ASP A 129 22.46 6.69 -12.90
C ASP A 129 21.88 5.45 -12.18
N GLY A 130 21.07 5.65 -11.13
CA GLY A 130 20.45 4.59 -10.32
C GLY A 130 21.20 4.20 -9.05
N SER A 131 22.29 4.89 -8.72
CA SER A 131 23.09 4.65 -7.51
C SER A 131 22.44 5.17 -6.22
N SER A 132 21.59 6.19 -6.33
CA SER A 132 20.89 6.78 -5.19
C SER A 132 19.48 7.28 -5.56
N ALA A 133 18.70 7.69 -4.57
CA ALA A 133 17.42 8.37 -4.79
C ALA A 133 17.20 9.46 -3.75
N ALA A 134 16.57 10.57 -4.14
CA ALA A 134 16.04 11.55 -3.20
C ALA A 134 14.70 11.07 -2.67
N LEU A 135 14.60 10.89 -1.35
CA LEU A 135 13.36 10.71 -0.62
C LEU A 135 12.96 12.05 0.01
N ARG A 136 11.80 12.58 -0.39
CA ARG A 136 11.20 13.76 0.24
C ARG A 136 9.95 13.35 0.99
N TYR A 137 9.77 13.95 2.17
CA TYR A 137 8.69 13.66 3.10
C TYR A 137 8.07 14.96 3.58
N ALA A 138 6.74 15.02 3.57
CA ALA A 138 5.96 16.10 4.13
C ALA A 138 4.78 15.55 4.95
N ASN A 139 4.65 16.00 6.19
CA ASN A 139 3.49 15.69 7.03
C ASN A 139 2.95 16.98 7.65
N ASN A 140 1.68 17.27 7.37
CA ASN A 140 0.91 18.33 7.98
C ASN A 140 -0.23 17.73 8.80
N SER A 141 -0.08 17.69 10.11
CA SER A 141 -1.16 17.43 11.06
C SER A 141 -1.51 18.75 11.73
N ASN A 142 -2.76 19.20 11.60
CA ASN A 142 -3.24 20.37 12.34
C ASN A 142 -3.54 20.02 13.81
N TYR A 143 -3.09 18.85 14.28
CA TYR A 143 -3.16 18.44 15.67
C TYR A 143 -2.26 19.36 16.50
N ARG A 144 -2.82 19.99 17.54
CA ARG A 144 -2.10 20.85 18.52
C ARG A 144 -1.26 22.00 17.95
N ASN A 145 -1.57 22.48 16.74
CA ASN A 145 -0.76 23.48 16.03
C ASN A 145 0.68 23.02 15.77
N ASP A 146 0.88 21.73 15.51
CA ASP A 146 2.19 21.22 15.11
C ASP A 146 2.65 21.86 13.80
N ASP A 147 3.94 22.17 13.71
CA ASP A 147 4.54 22.70 12.50
C ASP A 147 4.60 21.63 11.40
N LEU A 148 4.37 22.05 10.16
CA LEU A 148 4.57 21.23 8.97
C LEU A 148 5.98 20.62 8.95
N ILE A 149 6.05 19.29 9.04
CA ILE A 149 7.30 18.55 8.94
C ILE A 149 7.66 18.40 7.47
N ARG A 150 8.82 18.92 7.06
CA ARG A 150 9.43 18.66 5.75
C ARG A 150 10.83 18.10 5.92
N LYS A 151 11.13 17.00 5.25
CA LYS A 151 12.43 16.32 5.30
C LYS A 151 12.82 15.83 3.91
N GLU A 152 14.11 15.87 3.64
CA GLU A 152 14.70 15.36 2.40
C GLU A 152 16.00 14.63 2.73
N VAL A 153 16.16 13.42 2.19
CA VAL A 153 17.31 12.57 2.43
C VAL A 153 17.64 11.77 1.18
N ALA A 154 18.94 11.58 0.91
CA ALA A 154 19.38 10.65 -0.12
C ALA A 154 19.40 9.22 0.44
N VAL A 155 18.79 8.28 -0.27
CA VAL A 155 18.80 6.85 0.06
C VAL A 155 19.64 6.10 -0.98
N GLY A 156 20.33 5.04 -0.54
CA GLY A 156 21.19 4.24 -1.42
C GLY A 156 20.40 3.26 -2.30
N ALA A 157 21.08 2.74 -3.33
CA ALA A 157 20.52 1.77 -4.29
C ALA A 157 19.83 0.54 -3.66
N LEU A 158 20.25 0.10 -2.46
CA LEU A 158 19.59 -1.02 -1.76
C LEU A 158 18.13 -0.70 -1.39
N VAL A 159 17.85 0.53 -0.98
CA VAL A 159 16.48 0.99 -0.66
C VAL A 159 15.65 1.07 -1.94
N VAL A 160 16.23 1.61 -3.02
CA VAL A 160 15.59 1.68 -4.34
C VAL A 160 15.23 0.28 -4.84
N ARG A 161 16.15 -0.68 -4.73
CA ARG A 161 15.91 -2.07 -5.12
C ARG A 161 14.78 -2.70 -4.30
N GLN A 162 14.73 -2.44 -2.98
CA GLN A 162 13.66 -2.94 -2.13
C GLN A 162 12.29 -2.34 -2.52
N LEU A 163 12.23 -1.06 -2.87
CA LEU A 163 11.00 -0.42 -3.36
C LEU A 163 10.53 -1.04 -4.67
N LYS A 164 11.44 -1.25 -5.63
CA LYS A 164 11.13 -1.96 -6.88
C LYS A 164 10.60 -3.37 -6.62
N GLN A 165 11.17 -4.07 -5.64
CA GLN A 165 10.72 -5.40 -5.22
C GLN A 165 9.31 -5.36 -4.63
N MET A 166 9.01 -4.45 -3.69
CA MET A 166 7.67 -4.27 -3.11
C MET A 166 6.62 -4.01 -4.20
N ILE A 167 6.94 -3.15 -5.18
CA ILE A 167 6.04 -2.84 -6.30
C ILE A 167 5.81 -4.09 -7.17
N ALA A 168 6.87 -4.83 -7.51
CA ALA A 168 6.75 -6.04 -8.31
C ALA A 168 5.94 -7.13 -7.60
N GLU A 169 6.22 -7.39 -6.33
CA GLU A 169 5.56 -8.43 -5.52
C GLU A 169 4.10 -8.10 -5.21
N SER A 170 3.76 -6.82 -5.08
CA SER A 170 2.38 -6.38 -4.86
C SER A 170 1.47 -6.58 -6.08
N GLU A 171 2.04 -6.71 -7.28
CA GLU A 171 1.30 -6.72 -8.55
C GLU A 171 0.49 -5.43 -8.85
N ILE A 172 0.71 -4.35 -8.10
CA ILE A 172 -0.01 -3.07 -8.25
C ILE A 172 -0.04 -2.50 -9.68
N LEU A 173 0.98 -2.81 -10.49
CA LEU A 173 1.08 -2.35 -11.88
C LEU A 173 0.09 -3.04 -12.82
N ARG A 174 -0.61 -4.08 -12.35
CA ARG A 174 -1.68 -4.78 -13.08
C ARG A 174 -3.07 -4.24 -12.74
N GLU A 175 -3.17 -3.42 -11.70
CA GLU A 175 -4.44 -2.89 -11.20
C GLU A 175 -4.92 -1.66 -11.98
N ASP A 176 -6.19 -1.33 -11.83
CA ASP A 176 -6.85 -0.19 -12.47
C ASP A 176 -7.84 0.46 -11.49
N ASP A 177 -7.82 1.79 -11.40
CA ASP A 177 -8.61 2.54 -10.43
C ASP A 177 -10.00 2.98 -10.93
N SER A 178 -10.42 2.60 -12.14
CA SER A 178 -11.69 3.05 -12.74
C SER A 178 -12.94 2.70 -11.94
N ARG A 179 -12.85 1.68 -11.07
CA ARG A 179 -13.95 1.23 -10.20
C ARG A 179 -13.71 1.56 -8.73
N TRP A 180 -12.62 2.26 -8.40
CA TRP A 180 -12.30 2.62 -7.03
C TRP A 180 -13.19 3.78 -6.55
N PRO A 181 -13.47 3.88 -5.24
CA PRO A 181 -14.27 4.97 -4.70
C PRO A 181 -13.63 6.33 -4.98
N GLU A 182 -14.40 7.29 -5.50
CA GLU A 182 -13.92 8.64 -5.78
C GLU A 182 -13.63 9.43 -4.49
N LYS A 183 -12.77 10.45 -4.59
CA LYS A 183 -12.50 11.38 -3.49
C LYS A 183 -13.78 11.90 -2.83
N ASN A 184 -13.78 11.95 -1.50
CA ASN A 184 -14.94 12.38 -0.73
C ASN A 184 -14.52 13.38 0.36
N LYS A 185 -15.48 13.70 1.25
CA LYS A 185 -15.27 14.61 2.39
C LYS A 185 -14.21 14.14 3.39
N ASP A 186 -13.96 12.83 3.48
CA ASP A 186 -12.96 12.24 4.37
C ASP A 186 -11.55 12.29 3.77
N GLY A 187 -11.45 12.62 2.48
CA GLY A 187 -10.21 12.92 1.78
C GLY A 187 -10.00 12.07 0.55
N LYS A 188 -8.74 12.06 0.12
CA LYS A 188 -8.26 11.23 -0.98
C LYS A 188 -6.88 10.66 -0.73
N GLN A 189 -6.55 9.64 -1.52
CA GLN A 189 -5.24 9.04 -1.63
C GLN A 189 -4.83 9.04 -3.10
N GLU A 190 -3.55 9.28 -3.35
CA GLU A 190 -2.97 9.20 -4.69
C GLU A 190 -1.71 8.34 -4.63
N LEU A 191 -1.50 7.52 -5.64
CA LEU A 191 -0.28 6.76 -5.86
C LEU A 191 0.15 6.92 -7.31
N GLU A 192 1.38 7.39 -7.52
CA GLU A 192 1.98 7.48 -8.84
C GLU A 192 3.28 6.69 -8.84
N ILE A 193 3.43 5.75 -9.79
CA ILE A 193 4.62 4.92 -9.91
C ILE A 193 5.06 4.91 -11.37
N ARG A 194 6.32 5.25 -11.62
CA ARG A 194 7.01 5.00 -12.88
C ARG A 194 8.15 4.02 -12.63
N ALA A 195 8.15 2.89 -13.32
CA ALA A 195 9.19 1.87 -13.26
C ALA A 195 9.55 1.42 -14.68
N GLY A 196 10.64 1.96 -15.22
CA GLY A 196 11.04 1.72 -16.60
C GLY A 196 9.98 2.22 -17.58
N LYS A 197 9.37 1.29 -18.32
CA LYS A 197 8.28 1.56 -19.28
C LYS A 197 6.88 1.58 -18.65
N TYR A 198 6.73 1.10 -17.42
CA TYR A 198 5.44 1.04 -16.74
C TYR A 198 5.18 2.34 -16.00
N HIS A 199 3.96 2.87 -16.12
CA HIS A 199 3.51 4.07 -15.42
C HIS A 199 2.05 3.89 -15.02
N ILE A 200 1.77 4.09 -13.74
CA ILE A 200 0.41 4.13 -13.17
C ILE A 200 0.24 5.44 -12.38
N SER A 201 -1.00 5.91 -12.31
CA SER A 201 -1.41 7.04 -11.50
C SER A 201 -2.82 6.80 -11.02
N PHE A 202 -2.97 6.44 -9.75
CA PHE A 202 -4.27 6.14 -9.14
C PHE A 202 -4.76 7.27 -8.24
N GLU A 203 -6.07 7.53 -8.23
CA GLU A 203 -6.77 8.38 -7.24
C GLU A 203 -7.93 7.59 -6.62
N THR A 204 -8.02 7.57 -5.29
CA THR A 204 -9.15 6.96 -4.57
C THR A 204 -9.51 7.78 -3.33
N SER A 205 -10.68 7.50 -2.76
CA SER A 205 -11.09 8.03 -1.46
C SER A 205 -10.15 7.57 -0.35
N LYS A 206 -10.20 8.24 0.80
CA LYS A 206 -9.43 7.79 1.96
C LYS A 206 -10.00 6.48 2.51
N LEU A 207 -9.20 5.41 2.47
CA LEU A 207 -9.54 4.12 3.06
C LEU A 207 -9.30 4.16 4.59
N GLY A 208 -10.34 3.89 5.38
CA GLY A 208 -10.25 3.85 6.84
C GLY A 208 -9.97 2.46 7.39
N SER A 209 -10.47 1.41 6.73
CA SER A 209 -10.39 0.02 7.19
C SER A 209 -10.44 -0.98 6.04
N LEU A 210 -10.13 -2.24 6.33
CA LEU A 210 -10.31 -3.35 5.38
C LEU A 210 -11.80 -3.57 5.02
N ASN A 211 -12.73 -3.14 5.87
CA ASN A 211 -14.16 -3.19 5.56
C ASN A 211 -14.52 -2.23 4.40
N ASP A 212 -13.86 -1.08 4.29
CA ASP A 212 -14.06 -0.15 3.16
C ASP A 212 -13.57 -0.77 1.85
N VAL A 213 -12.47 -1.54 1.91
CA VAL A 213 -11.95 -2.31 0.77
C VAL A 213 -12.93 -3.40 0.36
N GLN A 214 -13.43 -4.20 1.31
CA GLN A 214 -14.34 -5.32 1.04
C GLN A 214 -15.67 -4.87 0.43
N ASN A 215 -16.18 -3.70 0.81
CA ASN A 215 -17.45 -3.17 0.33
C ASN A 215 -17.31 -2.32 -0.95
N SER A 216 -16.13 -2.29 -1.56
CA SER A 216 -15.88 -1.54 -2.81
C SER A 216 -16.32 -2.33 -4.06
N ASN A 217 -16.37 -1.63 -5.20
CA ASN A 217 -16.66 -2.26 -6.49
C ASN A 217 -15.46 -3.03 -7.09
N ASP A 218 -14.31 -2.97 -6.43
CA ASP A 218 -13.08 -3.67 -6.82
C ASP A 218 -12.24 -4.07 -5.59
N PRO A 219 -12.71 -5.04 -4.79
CA PRO A 219 -12.10 -5.39 -3.50
C PRO A 219 -10.73 -6.07 -3.63
N GLU A 220 -10.40 -6.65 -4.79
CA GLU A 220 -9.10 -7.29 -5.04
C GLU A 220 -8.03 -6.24 -5.31
N GLY A 221 -8.23 -5.36 -6.29
CA GLY A 221 -7.28 -4.30 -6.63
C GLY A 221 -7.08 -3.29 -5.49
N LEU A 222 -8.16 -2.92 -4.79
CA LEU A 222 -8.04 -2.05 -3.61
C LEU A 222 -7.31 -2.73 -2.45
N ARG A 223 -7.35 -4.05 -2.33
CA ARG A 223 -6.59 -4.76 -1.30
C ARG A 223 -5.09 -4.73 -1.60
N VAL A 224 -4.73 -4.92 -2.87
CA VAL A 224 -3.35 -4.76 -3.36
C VAL A 224 -2.84 -3.34 -3.04
N PHE A 225 -3.60 -2.32 -3.39
CA PHE A 225 -3.28 -0.93 -3.05
C PHE A 225 -3.15 -0.73 -1.53
N TYR A 226 -4.13 -1.19 -0.75
CA TYR A 226 -4.19 -0.99 0.70
C TYR A 226 -2.97 -1.57 1.44
N TYR A 227 -2.52 -2.78 1.06
CA TYR A 227 -1.34 -3.39 1.68
C TYR A 227 -0.03 -2.77 1.19
N LEU A 228 0.12 -2.50 -0.12
CA LEU A 228 1.30 -1.83 -0.64
C LEU A 228 1.54 -0.47 0.03
N ILE A 229 0.48 0.34 0.21
CA ILE A 229 0.60 1.63 0.90
C ILE A 229 1.06 1.47 2.35
N GLN A 230 0.65 0.42 3.05
CA GLN A 230 1.12 0.15 4.41
C GLN A 230 2.61 -0.19 4.43
N ASP A 231 3.08 -1.06 3.53
CA ASP A 231 4.49 -1.43 3.42
C ASP A 231 5.37 -0.22 3.07
N LEU A 232 4.92 0.61 2.13
CA LEU A 232 5.61 1.84 1.74
C LEU A 232 5.70 2.83 2.91
N LYS A 233 4.59 3.03 3.65
CA LYS A 233 4.59 3.88 4.85
C LYS A 233 5.53 3.34 5.92
N ALA A 234 5.50 2.04 6.19
CA ALA A 234 6.36 1.41 7.18
C ALA A 234 7.85 1.64 6.86
N LEU A 235 8.25 1.46 5.60
CA LEU A 235 9.60 1.74 5.12
C LEU A 235 9.96 3.23 5.27
N VAL A 236 9.13 4.13 4.76
CA VAL A 236 9.42 5.59 4.78
C VAL A 236 9.46 6.12 6.20
N PHE A 237 8.50 5.74 7.06
CA PHE A 237 8.49 6.15 8.47
C PHE A 237 9.73 5.67 9.21
N SER A 238 10.19 4.44 8.95
CA SER A 238 11.42 3.92 9.53
C SER A 238 12.63 4.76 9.10
N LEU A 239 12.77 5.04 7.81
CA LEU A 239 13.86 5.85 7.26
C LEU A 239 13.89 7.25 7.87
N ILE A 240 12.75 7.93 7.88
CA ILE A 240 12.62 9.29 8.42
C ILE A 240 12.89 9.31 9.93
N SER A 241 12.33 8.36 10.68
CA SER A 241 12.51 8.32 12.13
C SER A 241 13.95 8.02 12.53
N LEU A 242 14.59 7.02 11.92
CA LEU A 242 15.97 6.65 12.21
C LEU A 242 16.96 7.77 11.83
N HIS A 243 16.75 8.39 10.66
CA HIS A 243 17.69 9.38 10.14
C HIS A 243 17.56 10.73 10.86
N PHE A 244 16.33 11.23 11.06
CA PHE A 244 16.10 12.55 11.64
C PHE A 244 15.81 12.52 13.14
N LYS A 245 15.65 11.35 13.75
CA LYS A 245 15.28 11.16 15.17
C LYS A 245 13.99 11.88 15.54
N ILE A 246 13.05 11.91 14.61
CA ILE A 246 11.71 12.47 14.82
C ILE A 246 10.69 11.34 14.89
N LYS A 247 9.59 11.59 15.60
CA LYS A 247 8.39 10.77 15.40
C LYS A 247 7.78 11.17 14.07
N PRO A 248 7.52 10.24 13.14
CA PRO A 248 6.89 10.57 11.86
C PRO A 248 5.44 11.07 12.00
N ILE A 249 4.89 11.02 13.22
CA ILE A 249 3.51 11.32 13.61
C ILE A 249 3.55 11.99 14.99
#